data_AF-A0A1I6LTX0-F1
#
_entry.id   AF-A0A1I6LTX0-F1
#
_cell.length_a   1.000
_cell.length_b   1.000
_cell.length_c   1.000
_cell.angle_alpha   90.00
_cell.angle_beta   90.00
_cell.angle_gamma   90.00
#
_symmetry.space_group_name_H-M   'P 1'
#
loop_
_entity.id
_entity.type
_entity.pdbx_description
1 polymer ?
#
loop_
_entity_poly.entity_id
_entity_poly.type
_entity_poly.pdbx_seq_one_letter_code
_entity_poly.pdbx_strand_id
1 'polypeptide(L)'
;MPYPSCLSRRLLLAFLCSFTAASAQAPPYDPAIFLKPVPTAEMDFVKQLAGKSSGDVIKDKQFRKLMKNFVPDCMFHYGRDMPLQDALEMALERSPLPSGIRDGRYFMIAGEKGPYLAGRAFLWIDLQTGIGAGAFFFHPTNGEPTPTVAVFARQVREKAIGLSDLPPAFADDLIQWTAAARIPPVTTRYFLTGNNKRILLEHDEDFCLAEDGSHLPADSGCEQRNADAADIDVNTAYYLEQIHYATNGTAWMVVGANQSAWMQVRDNACRVGPDLLGCRIRVSHEHVRVISQRPIGGHPPVHAGRR
;
A
#
# COMPACT_ATOMS: atom_id res chain seq x y z
N MET A 1 44.62 -29.80 -59.22
CA MET A 1 43.20 -30.17 -59.07
C MET A 1 42.53 -29.17 -58.14
N PRO A 2 41.30 -28.73 -58.43
CA PRO A 2 40.76 -27.46 -57.96
C PRO A 2 39.98 -27.58 -56.64
N TYR A 3 39.90 -26.45 -55.93
CA TYR A 3 38.94 -26.19 -54.84
C TYR A 3 37.48 -26.28 -55.34
N PRO A 4 36.51 -26.47 -54.43
CA PRO A 4 35.74 -25.30 -54.07
C PRO A 4 35.47 -25.14 -52.57
N SER A 5 35.66 -23.89 -52.16
CA SER A 5 35.10 -23.17 -51.03
C SER A 5 33.59 -23.30 -50.91
N CYS A 6 33.10 -23.58 -49.70
CA CYS A 6 31.68 -23.42 -49.34
C CYS A 6 31.57 -22.35 -48.25
N LEU A 7 31.30 -21.11 -48.68
CA LEU A 7 30.83 -20.02 -47.82
C LEU A 7 29.42 -20.34 -47.36
N SER A 8 29.23 -20.64 -46.07
CA SER A 8 27.89 -20.62 -45.46
C SER A 8 27.67 -19.26 -44.80
N ARG A 9 27.06 -18.34 -45.56
CA ARG A 9 26.42 -17.14 -45.02
C ARG A 9 25.19 -17.57 -44.21
N ARG A 10 25.30 -17.63 -42.89
CA ARG A 10 24.11 -17.62 -42.02
C ARG A 10 23.72 -16.17 -41.77
N LEU A 11 22.64 -15.77 -42.44
CA LEU A 11 21.87 -14.55 -42.17
C LEU A 11 21.49 -14.53 -40.68
N LEU A 12 22.01 -13.56 -39.92
CA LEU A 12 21.40 -13.15 -38.66
C LEU A 12 20.13 -12.37 -39.04
N LEU A 13 18.96 -13.02 -38.96
CA LEU A 13 17.71 -12.29 -38.79
C LEU A 13 17.67 -11.77 -37.36
N ALA A 14 18.01 -10.49 -37.18
CA ALA A 14 17.67 -9.76 -35.98
C ALA A 14 16.14 -9.58 -35.96
N PHE A 15 15.44 -10.41 -35.20
CA PHE A 15 14.06 -10.17 -34.82
C PHE A 15 14.05 -8.98 -33.87
N LEU A 16 13.78 -7.79 -34.41
CA LEU A 16 13.36 -6.63 -33.62
C LEU A 16 11.95 -6.92 -33.12
N CYS A 17 11.83 -7.61 -31.99
CA CYS A 17 10.62 -7.52 -31.18
C CYS A 17 10.60 -6.11 -30.58
N SER A 18 9.95 -5.18 -31.28
CA SER A 18 9.49 -3.93 -30.69
C SER A 18 8.42 -4.28 -29.65
N PHE A 19 8.83 -4.54 -28.41
CA PHE A 19 7.93 -4.59 -27.28
C PHE A 19 7.55 -3.16 -26.92
N THR A 20 6.45 -2.67 -27.50
CA THR A 20 5.76 -1.51 -26.93
C THR A 20 5.26 -1.91 -25.56
N ALA A 21 5.87 -1.36 -24.51
CA ALA A 21 5.33 -1.40 -23.16
C ALA A 21 3.99 -0.65 -23.18
N ALA A 22 2.89 -1.38 -23.35
CA ALA A 22 1.59 -0.84 -23.02
C ALA A 22 1.58 -0.65 -21.50
N SER A 23 1.72 0.60 -21.05
CA SER A 23 1.32 0.98 -19.69
C SER A 23 -0.15 0.57 -19.56
N ALA A 24 -0.39 -0.50 -18.80
CA ALA A 24 -1.74 -0.92 -18.50
C ALA A 24 -2.32 0.13 -17.57
N GLN A 25 -3.11 1.05 -18.12
CA GLN A 25 -3.82 2.06 -17.35
C GLN A 25 -4.66 1.35 -16.29
N ALA A 26 -4.49 1.74 -15.03
CA ALA A 26 -5.22 1.14 -13.91
C ALA A 26 -6.74 1.19 -14.17
N PRO A 27 -7.49 0.14 -13.78
CA PRO A 27 -8.94 0.15 -13.93
C PRO A 27 -9.54 1.36 -13.21
N PRO A 28 -10.64 1.92 -13.72
CA PRO A 28 -11.29 3.06 -13.06
C PRO A 28 -11.77 2.67 -11.66
N TYR A 29 -11.60 3.57 -10.70
CA TYR A 29 -12.08 3.45 -9.32
C TYR A 29 -13.54 2.97 -9.26
N ASP A 30 -13.77 1.85 -8.56
CA ASP A 30 -15.11 1.33 -8.28
C ASP A 30 -15.55 1.64 -6.83
N PRO A 31 -16.52 2.55 -6.61
CA PRO A 31 -17.00 2.84 -5.27
C PRO A 31 -17.71 1.66 -4.59
N ALA A 32 -18.10 0.61 -5.34
CA ALA A 32 -18.82 -0.53 -4.78
C ALA A 32 -17.98 -1.36 -3.79
N ILE A 33 -16.64 -1.23 -3.80
CA ILE A 33 -15.77 -1.90 -2.82
C ILE A 33 -15.96 -1.36 -1.39
N PHE A 34 -16.54 -0.16 -1.24
CA PHE A 34 -16.84 0.47 0.04
C PHE A 34 -18.24 0.11 0.53
N LEU A 35 -18.32 -0.93 1.35
CA LEU A 35 -19.55 -1.45 1.90
C LEU A 35 -20.03 -0.62 3.09
N LYS A 36 -21.34 -0.38 3.16
CA LYS A 36 -22.00 0.33 4.27
C LYS A 36 -21.39 1.73 4.52
N PRO A 37 -21.50 2.64 3.53
CA PRO A 37 -21.18 4.05 3.73
C PRO A 37 -21.94 4.62 4.93
N VAL A 38 -21.32 5.59 5.62
CA VAL A 38 -21.97 6.31 6.72
C VAL A 38 -23.06 7.22 6.16
N PRO A 39 -24.30 7.18 6.67
CA PRO A 39 -25.33 8.11 6.23
C PRO A 39 -24.91 9.57 6.45
N THR A 40 -25.10 10.43 5.44
CA THR A 40 -24.69 11.85 5.50
C THR A 40 -25.25 12.60 6.71
N ALA A 41 -26.49 12.31 7.11
CA ALA A 41 -27.13 12.90 8.28
C ALA A 41 -26.40 12.58 9.60
N GLU A 42 -25.70 11.44 9.67
CA GLU A 42 -24.88 11.09 10.84
C GLU A 42 -23.54 11.85 10.86
N MET A 43 -23.16 12.52 9.78
CA MET A 43 -21.89 13.25 9.64
C MET A 43 -22.04 14.77 9.68
N ASP A 44 -23.26 15.31 9.72
CA ASP A 44 -23.47 16.77 9.68
C ASP A 44 -22.77 17.52 10.83
N PHE A 45 -22.63 16.88 11.99
CA PHE A 45 -21.92 17.46 13.14
C PHE A 45 -20.43 17.69 12.86
N VAL A 46 -19.82 16.95 11.94
CA VAL A 46 -18.38 17.03 11.61
C VAL A 46 -18.03 18.43 11.09
N LYS A 47 -18.97 19.13 10.44
CA LYS A 47 -18.79 20.52 9.98
C LYS A 47 -18.49 21.47 11.14
N GLN A 48 -19.03 21.19 12.32
CA GLN A 48 -18.80 21.99 13.54
C GLN A 48 -17.44 21.72 14.18
N LEU A 49 -16.73 20.70 13.71
CA LEU A 49 -15.39 20.34 14.19
C LEU A 49 -14.28 20.98 13.37
N ALA A 50 -14.58 21.53 12.19
CA ALA A 50 -13.60 22.20 11.34
C ALA A 50 -12.89 23.33 12.09
N GLY A 51 -11.57 23.41 11.94
CA GLY A 51 -10.71 24.40 12.61
C GLY A 51 -10.34 24.06 14.05
N LYS A 52 -10.97 23.05 14.69
CA LYS A 52 -10.52 22.54 15.99
C LYS A 52 -9.22 21.77 15.84
N SER A 53 -8.42 21.69 16.90
CA SER A 53 -7.22 20.85 16.87
C SER A 53 -7.60 19.37 16.67
N SER A 54 -6.76 18.61 15.97
CA SER A 54 -6.96 17.17 15.78
C SER A 54 -7.05 16.43 17.12
N GLY A 55 -6.33 16.91 18.14
CA GLY A 55 -6.44 16.43 19.52
C GLY A 55 -7.80 16.67 20.18
N ASP A 56 -8.47 17.79 19.90
CA ASP A 56 -9.82 18.05 20.38
C ASP A 56 -10.86 17.23 19.61
N VAL A 57 -10.68 17.09 18.30
CA VAL A 57 -11.56 16.28 17.43
C VAL A 57 -11.55 14.82 17.87
N ILE A 58 -10.37 14.23 18.13
CA ILE A 58 -10.28 12.82 18.52
C ILE A 58 -10.86 12.54 19.91
N LYS A 59 -11.03 13.57 20.75
CA LYS A 59 -11.69 13.50 22.06
C LYS A 59 -13.21 13.67 21.98
N ASP A 60 -13.73 14.19 20.87
CA ASP A 60 -15.16 14.39 20.67
C ASP A 60 -15.92 13.05 20.66
N LYS A 61 -16.96 12.94 21.50
CA LYS A 61 -17.69 11.69 21.67
C LYS A 61 -18.46 11.27 20.41
N GLN A 62 -19.00 12.22 19.66
CA GLN A 62 -19.71 11.94 18.41
C GLN A 62 -18.72 11.53 17.32
N PHE A 63 -17.56 12.18 17.24
CA PHE A 63 -16.50 11.81 16.31
C PHE A 63 -15.94 10.41 16.58
N ARG A 64 -15.66 10.07 17.85
CA ARG A 64 -15.24 8.71 18.22
C ARG A 64 -16.29 7.65 17.89
N LYS A 65 -17.59 8.00 17.99
CA LYS A 65 -18.67 7.11 17.55
C LYS A 65 -18.65 6.93 16.03
N LEU A 66 -18.48 8.02 15.28
CA LEU A 66 -18.39 8.02 13.82
C LEU A 66 -17.21 7.15 13.33
N MET A 67 -16.04 7.26 13.97
CA MET A 67 -14.85 6.46 13.63
C MET A 67 -15.11 4.96 13.63
N LYS A 68 -15.98 4.45 14.50
CA LYS A 68 -16.29 3.01 14.56
C LYS A 68 -16.88 2.47 13.26
N ASN A 69 -17.43 3.33 12.41
CA ASN A 69 -17.97 2.91 11.11
C ASN A 69 -16.90 2.59 10.08
N PHE A 70 -15.72 3.23 10.17
CA PHE A 70 -14.69 3.15 9.14
C PHE A 70 -13.30 2.76 9.65
N VAL A 71 -13.04 2.79 10.96
CA VAL A 71 -11.83 2.23 11.57
C VAL A 71 -12.04 0.74 11.85
N PRO A 72 -11.20 -0.16 11.32
CA PRO A 72 -11.28 -1.58 11.63
C PRO A 72 -11.15 -1.87 13.13
N ASP A 73 -11.94 -2.83 13.61
CA ASP A 73 -11.91 -3.30 15.00
C ASP A 73 -10.90 -4.44 15.13
N CYS A 74 -9.61 -4.10 14.99
CA CYS A 74 -8.51 -5.05 15.00
C CYS A 74 -7.43 -4.70 16.02
N MET A 75 -6.71 -5.72 16.47
CA MET A 75 -5.45 -5.54 17.19
C MET A 75 -4.38 -5.07 16.22
N PHE A 76 -3.63 -4.06 16.62
CA PHE A 76 -2.59 -3.40 15.86
C PHE A 76 -1.32 -3.37 16.70
N HIS A 77 -0.19 -3.73 16.09
CA HIS A 77 1.09 -3.72 16.76
C HIS A 77 1.79 -2.36 16.60
N TYR A 78 1.77 -1.55 17.65
CA TYR A 78 2.45 -0.25 17.71
C TYR A 78 3.35 -0.19 18.95
N GLY A 79 4.48 -0.92 18.88
CA GLY A 79 5.39 -1.19 20.01
C GLY A 79 4.84 -2.16 21.05
N ARG A 80 3.50 -2.26 21.13
CA ARG A 80 2.73 -3.29 21.81
C ARG A 80 1.43 -3.51 21.04
N ASP A 81 0.78 -4.64 21.30
CA ASP A 81 -0.53 -4.91 20.74
C ASP A 81 -1.59 -4.04 21.43
N MET A 82 -2.36 -3.31 20.64
CA MET A 82 -3.49 -2.49 21.09
C MET A 82 -4.55 -2.38 20.00
N PRO A 83 -5.81 -2.01 20.30
CA PRO A 83 -6.78 -1.65 19.27
C PRO A 83 -6.23 -0.56 18.34
N LEU A 84 -6.50 -0.65 17.03
CA LEU A 84 -6.11 0.39 16.07
C LEU A 84 -6.64 1.78 16.48
N GLN A 85 -7.85 1.84 17.03
CA GLN A 85 -8.42 3.06 17.56
C GLN A 85 -7.55 3.69 18.67
N ASP A 86 -6.99 2.88 19.56
CA ASP A 86 -6.14 3.39 20.65
C ASP A 86 -4.81 3.94 20.10
N ALA A 87 -4.24 3.30 19.07
CA ALA A 87 -3.05 3.81 18.40
C ALA A 87 -3.32 5.16 17.70
N LEU A 88 -4.48 5.29 17.03
CA LEU A 88 -4.92 6.54 16.43
C LEU A 88 -5.12 7.64 17.48
N GLU A 89 -5.78 7.33 18.60
CA GLU A 89 -5.95 8.24 19.72
C GLU A 89 -4.58 8.74 20.21
N MET A 90 -3.61 7.84 20.44
CA MET A 90 -2.25 8.21 20.85
C MET A 90 -1.52 9.12 19.85
N ALA A 91 -1.69 8.90 18.54
CA ALA A 91 -1.03 9.69 17.50
C ALA A 91 -1.68 11.08 17.29
N LEU A 92 -2.98 11.21 17.59
CA LEU A 92 -3.75 12.43 17.35
C LEU A 92 -3.95 13.29 18.60
N GLU A 93 -3.98 12.72 19.81
CA GLU A 93 -4.43 13.39 21.03
C GLU A 93 -3.70 14.72 21.33
N ARG A 94 -2.40 14.78 21.00
CA ARG A 94 -1.54 15.95 21.26
C ARG A 94 -1.27 16.77 20.00
N SER A 95 -1.93 16.46 18.88
CA SER A 95 -1.72 17.16 17.62
C SER A 95 -2.40 18.53 17.65
N PRO A 96 -1.65 19.63 17.52
CA PRO A 96 -2.21 20.97 17.41
C PRO A 96 -2.74 21.26 16.00
N LEU A 97 -2.53 20.36 15.03
CA LEU A 97 -2.91 20.58 13.65
C LEU A 97 -4.43 20.75 13.55
N PRO A 98 -4.91 21.83 12.89
CA PRO A 98 -6.33 22.06 12.74
C PRO A 98 -6.94 21.00 11.84
N SER A 99 -8.15 20.57 12.18
CA SER A 99 -9.01 19.83 11.27
C SER A 99 -9.46 20.73 10.12
N GLY A 100 -9.65 20.14 8.95
CA GLY A 100 -10.01 20.87 7.74
C GLY A 100 -11.18 20.23 7.01
N ILE A 101 -11.88 21.05 6.22
CA ILE A 101 -12.79 20.57 5.17
C ILE A 101 -12.27 21.12 3.85
N ARG A 102 -11.76 20.22 2.99
CA ARG A 102 -11.37 20.56 1.63
C ARG A 102 -12.57 20.45 0.70
N ASP A 103 -12.73 21.45 -0.17
CA ASP A 103 -13.79 21.55 -1.19
C ASP A 103 -15.22 21.40 -0.64
N GLY A 104 -15.43 21.73 0.64
CA GLY A 104 -16.71 21.54 1.31
C GLY A 104 -17.14 20.07 1.48
N ARG A 105 -16.26 19.11 1.20
CA ARG A 105 -16.60 17.68 1.07
C ARG A 105 -15.72 16.75 1.90
N TYR A 106 -14.41 16.99 1.95
CA TYR A 106 -13.48 16.05 2.55
C TYR A 106 -13.03 16.55 3.91
N PHE A 107 -13.53 15.92 4.98
CA PHE A 107 -13.09 16.23 6.33
C PHE A 107 -11.82 15.47 6.66
N MET A 108 -10.83 16.17 7.20
CA MET A 108 -9.51 15.60 7.48
C MET A 108 -8.98 16.01 8.85
N ILE A 109 -8.32 15.07 9.52
CA ILE A 109 -7.46 15.34 10.68
C ILE A 109 -6.14 14.58 10.56
N ALA A 110 -5.09 15.15 11.15
CA ALA A 110 -3.74 14.59 11.08
C ALA A 110 -2.98 14.77 12.39
N GLY A 111 -2.07 13.83 12.65
CA GLY A 111 -1.17 13.83 13.80
C GLY A 111 0.25 13.57 13.35
N GLU A 112 1.18 14.43 13.74
CA GLU A 112 2.59 14.34 13.32
C GLU A 112 3.50 13.69 14.37
N LYS A 113 3.03 13.54 15.61
CA LYS A 113 3.87 13.18 16.75
C LYS A 113 3.14 12.25 17.72
N GLY A 114 3.07 10.98 17.35
CA GLY A 114 2.74 9.90 18.27
C GLY A 114 3.86 9.68 19.30
N PRO A 115 3.53 9.11 20.47
CA PRO A 115 4.47 8.96 21.58
C PRO A 115 5.59 7.94 21.33
N TYR A 116 5.43 7.04 20.36
CA TYR A 116 6.37 5.95 20.09
C TYR A 116 6.67 5.83 18.59
N LEU A 117 7.82 5.27 18.22
CA LEU A 117 8.13 4.78 16.87
C LEU A 117 7.85 5.77 15.71
N ALA A 118 7.94 7.07 15.99
CA ALA A 118 7.56 8.16 15.09
C ALA A 118 6.15 8.03 14.49
N GLY A 119 5.19 7.55 15.31
CA GLY A 119 3.81 7.34 14.91
C GLY A 119 3.16 8.61 14.35
N ARG A 120 2.47 8.49 13.22
CA ARG A 120 1.69 9.57 12.60
C ARG A 120 0.38 9.01 12.10
N ALA A 121 -0.68 9.80 12.19
CA ALA A 121 -2.01 9.37 11.80
C ALA A 121 -2.65 10.39 10.86
N PHE A 122 -3.50 9.88 9.98
CA PHE A 122 -4.32 10.65 9.06
C PHE A 122 -5.69 10.00 9.00
N LEU A 123 -6.75 10.79 9.12
CA LEU A 123 -8.13 10.35 8.93
C LEU A 123 -8.80 11.25 7.90
N TRP A 124 -9.60 10.64 7.04
CA TRP A 124 -10.28 11.27 5.92
C TRP A 124 -11.70 10.75 5.80
N ILE A 125 -12.65 11.65 5.57
CA ILE A 125 -14.07 11.32 5.43
C ILE A 125 -14.65 12.11 4.26
N ASP A 126 -15.24 11.41 3.30
CA ASP A 126 -16.09 12.00 2.27
C ASP A 126 -17.50 12.23 2.82
N LEU A 127 -17.81 13.49 3.11
CA LEU A 127 -19.09 13.89 3.69
C LEU A 127 -20.29 13.68 2.74
N GLN A 128 -20.06 13.48 1.44
CA GLN A 128 -21.13 13.22 0.47
C GLN A 128 -21.43 11.73 0.36
N THR A 129 -20.40 10.90 0.26
CA THR A 129 -20.57 9.46 0.00
C THR A 129 -20.62 8.63 1.27
N GLY A 130 -20.15 9.15 2.41
CA GLY A 130 -20.06 8.37 3.65
C GLY A 130 -18.86 7.44 3.71
N ILE A 131 -17.93 7.56 2.78
CA ILE A 131 -16.69 6.79 2.78
C ILE A 131 -15.74 7.40 3.80
N GLY A 132 -15.23 6.57 4.70
CA GLY A 132 -14.19 6.92 5.66
C GLY A 132 -12.96 6.04 5.47
N ALA A 133 -11.78 6.65 5.52
CA ALA A 133 -10.51 5.97 5.42
C ALA A 133 -9.47 6.66 6.30
N GLY A 134 -8.33 6.03 6.47
CA GLY A 134 -7.20 6.64 7.16
C GLY A 134 -5.91 5.93 6.89
N ALA A 135 -4.83 6.50 7.43
CA ALA A 135 -3.50 5.95 7.36
C ALA A 135 -2.77 6.12 8.70
N PHE A 136 -1.89 5.17 8.99
CA PHE A 136 -1.02 5.20 10.15
C PHE A 136 0.42 4.88 9.74
N PHE A 137 1.34 5.82 9.95
CA PHE A 137 2.76 5.64 9.69
C PHE A 137 3.51 5.38 10.98
N PHE A 138 4.48 4.46 10.97
CA PHE A 138 5.34 4.16 12.10
C PHE A 138 6.57 3.32 11.69
N HIS A 139 7.52 3.17 12.62
CA HIS A 139 8.66 2.27 12.48
C HIS A 139 8.44 1.01 13.32
N PRO A 140 7.92 -0.08 12.74
CA PRO A 140 7.63 -1.30 13.50
C PRO A 140 8.89 -1.94 14.13
N THR A 141 8.67 -2.77 15.15
CA THR A 141 9.72 -3.49 15.89
C THR A 141 9.49 -5.00 16.00
N ASN A 142 8.47 -5.52 15.33
CA ASN A 142 8.00 -6.91 15.34
C ASN A 142 8.42 -7.69 14.07
N GLY A 143 9.52 -7.28 13.45
CA GLY A 143 10.01 -7.86 12.18
C GLY A 143 9.17 -7.55 10.95
N GLU A 144 8.21 -6.63 11.07
CA GLU A 144 7.59 -5.99 9.92
C GLU A 144 8.62 -5.11 9.18
N PRO A 145 8.61 -5.10 7.83
CA PRO A 145 9.38 -4.14 7.05
C PRO A 145 9.20 -2.71 7.57
N THR A 146 10.29 -1.93 7.58
CA THR A 146 10.29 -0.58 8.18
C THR A 146 10.90 0.44 7.20
N PRO A 147 10.32 1.64 7.09
CA PRO A 147 9.09 2.10 7.74
C PRO A 147 7.80 1.58 7.05
N THR A 148 6.67 1.68 7.74
CA THR A 148 5.36 1.24 7.25
C THR A 148 4.35 2.38 7.20
N VAL A 149 3.49 2.36 6.18
CA VAL A 149 2.17 3.01 6.18
C VAL A 149 1.06 1.95 6.15
N ALA A 150 0.24 1.91 7.19
CA ALA A 150 -0.97 1.10 7.23
C ALA A 150 -2.17 1.97 6.85
N VAL A 151 -2.67 1.82 5.63
CA VAL A 151 -3.93 2.40 5.17
C VAL A 151 -5.08 1.51 5.66
N PHE A 152 -6.24 2.10 5.93
CA PHE A 152 -7.37 1.33 6.43
C PHE A 152 -8.72 1.93 6.03
N ALA A 153 -9.67 1.04 5.80
CA ALA A 153 -11.09 1.35 5.81
C ALA A 153 -11.88 0.07 6.16
N ARG A 154 -12.69 0.13 7.23
CA ARG A 154 -13.56 -0.98 7.65
C ARG A 154 -14.61 -1.33 6.60
N GLN A 155 -14.93 -0.39 5.74
CA GLN A 155 -15.91 -0.52 4.67
C GLN A 155 -15.41 -1.45 3.55
N VAL A 156 -14.11 -1.68 3.43
CA VAL A 156 -13.50 -2.55 2.41
C VAL A 156 -13.34 -3.97 2.94
N ARG A 157 -13.71 -4.97 2.12
CA ARG A 157 -13.57 -6.41 2.43
C ARG A 157 -12.79 -7.19 1.38
N GLU A 158 -12.14 -6.49 0.46
CA GLU A 158 -11.36 -7.08 -0.62
C GLU A 158 -10.16 -7.89 -0.11
N LYS A 159 -9.67 -8.78 -0.97
CA LYS A 159 -8.48 -9.61 -0.70
C LYS A 159 -7.19 -9.02 -1.28
N ALA A 160 -7.33 -8.15 -2.27
CA ALA A 160 -6.26 -7.40 -2.89
C ALA A 160 -6.79 -6.00 -3.22
N ILE A 161 -5.93 -5.00 -3.08
CA ILE A 161 -6.28 -3.62 -3.39
C ILE A 161 -4.99 -2.86 -3.76
N GLY A 162 -5.06 -2.05 -4.81
CA GLY A 162 -4.03 -1.09 -5.18
C GLY A 162 -4.35 0.31 -4.67
N LEU A 163 -3.44 1.26 -4.86
CA LEU A 163 -3.73 2.67 -4.55
C LEU A 163 -4.81 3.22 -5.50
N SER A 164 -4.82 2.77 -6.76
CA SER A 164 -5.79 3.18 -7.78
C SER A 164 -7.24 2.75 -7.48
N ASP A 165 -7.42 1.71 -6.66
CA ASP A 165 -8.74 1.24 -6.20
C ASP A 165 -9.33 2.14 -5.09
N LEU A 166 -8.55 3.06 -4.52
CA LEU A 166 -9.01 3.99 -3.49
C LEU A 166 -9.72 5.21 -4.12
N PRO A 167 -10.57 5.93 -3.35
CA PRO A 167 -11.16 7.17 -3.84
C PRO A 167 -10.04 8.11 -4.31
N PRO A 168 -10.08 8.66 -5.54
CA PRO A 168 -8.98 9.47 -6.06
C PRO A 168 -8.60 10.64 -5.15
N ALA A 169 -9.61 11.33 -4.60
CA ALA A 169 -9.40 12.41 -3.64
C ALA A 169 -8.71 11.95 -2.34
N PHE A 170 -8.95 10.73 -1.89
CA PHE A 170 -8.24 10.16 -0.74
C PHE A 170 -6.79 9.84 -1.10
N ALA A 171 -6.54 9.26 -2.28
CA ALA A 171 -5.18 8.97 -2.74
C ALA A 171 -4.34 10.26 -2.84
N ASP A 172 -4.91 11.33 -3.41
CA ASP A 172 -4.27 12.65 -3.48
C ASP A 172 -3.95 13.21 -2.09
N ASP A 173 -4.93 13.20 -1.17
CA ASP A 173 -4.73 13.70 0.19
C ASP A 173 -3.73 12.84 0.98
N LEU A 174 -3.69 11.53 0.72
CA LEU A 174 -2.71 10.62 1.30
C LEU A 174 -1.29 10.93 0.79
N ILE A 175 -1.11 11.18 -0.49
CA ILE A 175 0.17 11.58 -1.09
C ILE A 175 0.62 12.92 -0.48
N GLN A 176 -0.27 13.91 -0.38
CA GLN A 176 0.06 15.19 0.25
C GLN A 176 0.44 15.03 1.72
N TRP A 177 -0.30 14.22 2.48
CA TRP A 177 0.00 13.94 3.88
C TRP A 177 1.35 13.23 4.03
N THR A 178 1.65 12.22 3.21
CA THR A 178 2.94 11.52 3.27
C THR A 178 4.10 12.44 2.94
N ALA A 179 3.97 13.30 1.93
CA ALA A 179 4.96 14.31 1.58
C ALA A 179 5.18 15.32 2.72
N ALA A 180 4.10 15.90 3.27
CA ALA A 180 4.17 16.83 4.42
C ALA A 180 4.80 16.17 5.65
N ALA A 181 4.49 14.90 5.87
CA ALA A 181 5.05 14.08 6.95
C ALA A 181 6.50 13.62 6.67
N ARG A 182 7.08 13.90 5.49
CA ARG A 182 8.41 13.42 5.09
C ARG A 182 8.52 11.89 5.15
N ILE A 183 7.43 11.21 4.79
CA ILE A 183 7.40 9.77 4.60
C ILE A 183 7.96 9.50 3.19
N PRO A 184 8.89 8.55 3.01
CA PRO A 184 9.38 8.20 1.68
C PRO A 184 8.23 7.82 0.74
N PRO A 185 8.24 8.29 -0.52
CA PRO A 185 7.16 8.00 -1.48
C PRO A 185 7.04 6.49 -1.75
N VAL A 186 8.18 5.79 -1.76
CA VAL A 186 8.25 4.34 -1.85
C VAL A 186 8.52 3.80 -0.45
N THR A 187 7.54 3.15 0.15
CA THR A 187 7.58 2.63 1.53
C THR A 187 6.71 1.40 1.63
N THR A 188 6.90 0.54 2.64
CA THR A 188 5.97 -0.58 2.84
C THR A 188 4.56 -0.09 3.11
N ARG A 189 3.59 -0.61 2.36
CA ARG A 189 2.18 -0.25 2.48
C ARG A 189 1.30 -1.48 2.72
N TYR A 190 0.38 -1.34 3.65
CA TYR A 190 -0.66 -2.33 3.90
C TYR A 190 -2.03 -1.71 3.85
N PHE A 191 -3.03 -2.54 3.59
CA PHE A 191 -4.43 -2.19 3.81
C PHE A 191 -5.03 -3.03 4.95
N LEU A 192 -5.59 -2.36 5.98
CA LEU A 192 -6.34 -3.01 7.06
C LEU A 192 -7.83 -3.00 6.70
N THR A 193 -8.37 -4.20 6.44
CA THR A 193 -9.74 -4.40 5.98
C THR A 193 -10.73 -4.52 7.15
N GLY A 194 -12.03 -4.45 6.85
CA GLY A 194 -13.10 -4.72 7.81
C GLY A 194 -13.19 -6.17 8.32
N ASN A 195 -12.37 -7.09 7.80
CA ASN A 195 -12.30 -8.49 8.21
C ASN A 195 -11.14 -8.77 9.18
N ASN A 196 -10.55 -7.73 9.77
CA ASN A 196 -9.39 -7.81 10.67
C ASN A 196 -8.18 -8.50 10.01
N LYS A 197 -8.06 -8.33 8.69
CA LYS A 197 -6.94 -8.78 7.88
C LYS A 197 -6.15 -7.60 7.39
N ARG A 198 -4.83 -7.75 7.45
CA ARG A 198 -3.86 -6.89 6.79
C ARG A 198 -3.53 -7.52 5.44
N ILE A 199 -3.76 -6.81 4.34
CA ILE A 199 -3.39 -7.22 2.99
C ILE A 199 -2.37 -6.24 2.41
N LEU A 200 -1.76 -6.59 1.27
CA LEU A 200 -0.91 -5.68 0.52
C LEU A 200 -1.74 -4.52 -0.01
N LEU A 201 -1.22 -3.29 0.12
CA LEU A 201 -1.67 -2.17 -0.71
C LEU A 201 -0.59 -2.01 -1.79
N GLU A 202 -0.88 -2.50 -2.99
CA GLU A 202 0.09 -2.54 -4.10
C GLU A 202 0.42 -1.13 -4.57
N HIS A 203 1.69 -0.89 -4.92
CA HIS A 203 2.11 0.32 -5.63
C HIS A 203 1.79 0.16 -7.11
N ASP A 204 0.54 0.45 -7.47
CA ASP A 204 0.07 0.44 -8.85
C ASP A 204 0.11 1.83 -9.50
N GLU A 205 0.59 2.84 -8.77
CA GLU A 205 0.95 4.14 -9.33
C GLU A 205 2.21 4.06 -10.22
N ASP A 206 2.28 4.93 -11.23
CA ASP A 206 3.49 5.11 -12.05
C ASP A 206 4.25 6.37 -11.63
N PHE A 207 5.40 6.18 -11.00
CA PHE A 207 6.26 7.27 -10.54
C PHE A 207 6.86 8.09 -11.70
N CYS A 208 6.75 7.63 -12.94
CA CYS A 208 7.18 8.34 -14.13
C CYS A 208 6.09 9.25 -14.72
N LEU A 209 4.88 9.25 -14.16
CA LEU A 209 3.81 10.19 -14.53
C LEU A 209 3.78 11.37 -13.55
N ALA A 210 3.72 12.58 -14.10
CA ALA A 210 3.41 13.80 -13.37
C ALA A 210 1.89 13.89 -13.11
N GLU A 211 1.48 14.83 -12.24
CA GLU A 211 0.06 15.05 -11.90
C GLU A 211 -0.81 15.42 -13.11
N ASP A 212 -0.22 16.06 -14.13
CA ASP A 212 -0.90 16.40 -15.38
C ASP A 212 -0.93 15.25 -16.41
N GLY A 213 -0.44 14.06 -16.01
CA GLY A 213 -0.31 12.88 -16.85
C GLY A 213 0.84 12.94 -17.85
N SER A 214 1.67 13.99 -17.81
CA SER A 214 2.89 14.04 -18.62
C SER A 214 3.98 13.12 -18.05
N HIS A 215 4.88 12.65 -18.91
CA HIS A 215 6.01 11.87 -18.44
C HIS A 215 7.08 12.76 -17.84
N LEU A 216 7.60 12.35 -16.67
CA LEU A 216 8.77 12.97 -16.07
C LEU A 216 10.01 12.78 -16.97
N PRO A 217 10.98 13.71 -16.91
CA PRO A 217 12.25 13.56 -17.60
C PRO A 217 12.94 12.22 -17.28
N ALA A 218 13.64 11.63 -18.25
CA ALA A 218 14.27 10.32 -18.12
C ALA A 218 15.33 10.25 -17.00
N ASP A 219 15.93 11.38 -16.61
CA ASP A 219 16.92 11.51 -15.53
C ASP A 219 16.30 11.71 -14.14
N SER A 220 14.97 11.75 -14.03
CA SER A 220 14.24 11.90 -12.76
C SER A 220 14.40 10.73 -11.78
N GLY A 221 14.96 9.60 -12.24
CA GLY A 221 15.08 8.37 -11.46
C GLY A 221 13.75 7.67 -11.20
N CYS A 222 12.68 8.04 -11.92
CA CYS A 222 11.34 7.49 -11.72
C CYS A 222 11.26 5.97 -11.96
N GLU A 223 11.94 5.46 -12.99
CA GLU A 223 12.00 4.01 -13.29
C GLU A 223 12.64 3.22 -12.15
N GLN A 224 13.64 3.80 -11.49
CA GLN A 224 14.23 3.19 -10.30
C GLN A 224 13.21 3.15 -9.16
N ARG A 225 12.39 4.19 -8.97
CA ARG A 225 11.32 4.19 -7.96
C ARG A 225 10.24 3.15 -8.27
N ASN A 226 9.82 3.02 -9.51
CA ASN A 226 8.89 1.96 -9.94
C ASN A 226 9.48 0.57 -9.61
N ALA A 227 10.77 0.36 -9.91
CA ALA A 227 11.46 -0.90 -9.58
C ALA A 227 11.56 -1.16 -8.07
N ASP A 228 11.90 -0.13 -7.29
CA ASP A 228 11.99 -0.22 -5.82
C ASP A 228 10.62 -0.50 -5.19
N ALA A 229 9.56 0.11 -5.72
CA ALA A 229 8.18 -0.12 -5.28
C ALA A 229 7.76 -1.57 -5.52
N ALA A 230 8.03 -2.09 -6.72
CA ALA A 230 7.75 -3.48 -7.06
C ALA A 230 8.51 -4.47 -6.16
N ASP A 231 9.74 -4.15 -5.74
CA ASP A 231 10.48 -4.98 -4.78
C ASP A 231 9.89 -4.91 -3.37
N ILE A 232 9.49 -3.72 -2.93
CA ILE A 232 8.83 -3.52 -1.64
C ILE A 232 7.54 -4.34 -1.60
N ASP A 233 6.76 -4.35 -2.67
CA ASP A 233 5.51 -5.13 -2.73
C ASP A 233 5.77 -6.63 -2.62
N VAL A 234 6.81 -7.15 -3.27
CA VAL A 234 7.21 -8.56 -3.12
C VAL A 234 7.62 -8.86 -1.68
N ASN A 235 8.48 -8.03 -1.07
CA ASN A 235 8.91 -8.21 0.32
C ASN A 235 7.72 -8.17 1.28
N THR A 236 6.79 -7.26 1.02
CA THR A 236 5.57 -7.06 1.79
C THR A 236 4.64 -8.27 1.66
N ALA A 237 4.46 -8.81 0.45
CA ALA A 237 3.66 -10.00 0.19
C ALA A 237 4.21 -11.24 0.94
N TYR A 238 5.54 -11.45 0.92
CA TYR A 238 6.17 -12.53 1.69
C TYR A 238 5.98 -12.36 3.19
N TYR A 239 6.14 -11.14 3.73
CA TYR A 239 5.88 -10.88 5.13
C TYR A 239 4.42 -11.21 5.50
N LEU A 240 3.45 -10.81 4.67
CA LEU A 240 2.02 -11.08 4.90
C LEU A 240 1.70 -12.57 4.93
N GLU A 241 2.31 -13.39 4.06
CA GLU A 241 2.19 -14.84 4.11
C GLU A 241 2.68 -15.41 5.44
N GLN A 242 3.85 -14.95 5.92
CA GLN A 242 4.45 -15.44 7.16
C GLN A 242 3.58 -15.15 8.39
N ILE A 243 2.97 -13.96 8.44
CA ILE A 243 2.10 -13.57 9.55
C ILE A 243 0.64 -13.97 9.35
N HIS A 244 0.35 -14.75 8.31
CA HIS A 244 -1.01 -15.20 7.97
C HIS A 244 -2.03 -14.05 7.90
N TYR A 245 -1.58 -12.89 7.37
CA TYR A 245 -2.39 -11.69 7.21
C TYR A 245 -2.97 -11.14 8.53
N ALA A 246 -2.37 -11.49 9.67
CA ALA A 246 -2.75 -10.96 10.98
C ALA A 246 -2.41 -9.46 11.09
N THR A 247 -3.25 -8.69 11.78
CA THR A 247 -3.11 -7.23 11.90
C THR A 247 -2.08 -6.81 12.96
N ASN A 248 -1.74 -7.72 13.88
CA ASN A 248 -0.71 -7.61 14.91
C ASN A 248 0.37 -8.70 14.79
N GLY A 249 0.53 -9.30 13.60
CA GLY A 249 1.47 -10.41 13.40
C GLY A 249 2.93 -10.01 13.68
N THR A 250 3.72 -10.94 14.20
CA THR A 250 5.16 -10.78 14.41
C THR A 250 5.90 -11.78 13.54
N ALA A 251 6.92 -11.32 12.80
CA ALA A 251 7.79 -12.17 12.00
C ALA A 251 9.21 -12.16 12.55
N TRP A 252 9.88 -13.31 12.52
CA TRP A 252 11.26 -13.45 13.00
C TRP A 252 12.29 -13.47 11.86
N MET A 253 11.86 -13.60 10.61
CA MET A 253 12.73 -13.62 9.43
C MET A 253 12.08 -12.87 8.25
N VAL A 254 12.61 -11.70 7.89
CA VAL A 254 12.05 -10.90 6.78
C VAL A 254 12.31 -11.56 5.42
N VAL A 255 13.36 -12.40 5.29
CA VAL A 255 13.69 -13.09 4.02
C VAL A 255 13.72 -14.60 4.22
N GLY A 256 12.70 -15.29 3.69
CA GLY A 256 12.63 -16.75 3.67
C GLY A 256 13.35 -17.36 2.47
N ALA A 257 13.66 -18.67 2.52
CA ALA A 257 14.34 -19.37 1.41
C ALA A 257 13.62 -19.22 0.06
N ASN A 258 12.28 -19.22 0.08
CA ASN A 258 11.47 -19.04 -1.14
C ASN A 258 11.64 -17.65 -1.76
N GLN A 259 11.77 -16.61 -0.93
CA GLN A 259 11.99 -15.24 -1.40
C GLN A 259 13.39 -15.08 -1.98
N SER A 260 14.42 -15.62 -1.31
CA SER A 260 15.79 -15.63 -1.84
C SER A 260 15.89 -16.37 -3.18
N ALA A 261 15.27 -17.54 -3.29
CA ALA A 261 15.25 -18.30 -4.54
C ALA A 261 14.54 -17.53 -5.66
N TRP A 262 13.42 -16.88 -5.36
CA TRP A 262 12.71 -16.06 -6.33
C TRP A 262 13.53 -14.84 -6.79
N MET A 263 14.17 -14.12 -5.86
CA MET A 263 15.02 -12.98 -6.22
C MET A 263 16.13 -13.40 -7.20
N GLN A 264 16.75 -14.56 -6.98
CA GLN A 264 17.74 -15.11 -7.90
C GLN A 264 17.16 -15.42 -9.29
N VAL A 265 15.93 -15.95 -9.37
CA VAL A 265 15.25 -16.22 -10.65
C VAL A 265 14.99 -14.92 -11.40
N ARG A 266 14.41 -13.92 -10.72
CA ARG A 266 14.15 -12.60 -11.30
C ARG A 266 15.43 -11.94 -11.80
N ASP A 267 16.46 -11.88 -10.96
CA ASP A 267 17.71 -11.21 -11.31
C ASP A 267 18.39 -11.89 -12.50
N ASN A 268 18.35 -13.22 -12.58
CA ASN A 268 18.86 -13.95 -13.75
C ASN A 268 18.04 -13.67 -15.02
N ALA A 269 16.71 -13.62 -14.91
CA ALA A 269 15.82 -13.39 -16.04
C ALA A 269 15.95 -11.96 -16.59
N CYS A 270 16.09 -10.97 -15.71
CA CYS A 270 16.17 -9.56 -16.07
C CYS A 270 17.59 -9.02 -16.22
N ARG A 271 18.62 -9.89 -16.18
CA ARG A 271 20.04 -9.48 -16.30
C ARG A 271 20.42 -8.98 -17.69
N VAL A 272 19.77 -9.46 -18.74
CA VAL A 272 20.15 -9.20 -20.13
C VAL A 272 18.94 -8.69 -20.90
N GLY A 273 19.06 -7.49 -21.48
CA GLY A 273 18.02 -6.89 -22.29
C GLY A 273 18.19 -5.37 -22.40
N PRO A 274 17.42 -4.72 -23.28
CA PRO A 274 17.45 -3.27 -23.45
C PRO A 274 16.77 -2.52 -22.28
N ASP A 275 15.92 -3.19 -21.50
CA ASP A 275 15.14 -2.61 -20.41
C ASP A 275 15.14 -3.53 -19.17
N LEU A 276 16.15 -3.35 -18.32
CA LEU A 276 16.35 -4.18 -17.12
C LEU A 276 15.34 -3.86 -16.01
N LEU A 277 15.00 -2.57 -15.85
CA LEU A 277 14.09 -2.11 -14.79
C LEU A 277 12.63 -2.45 -15.13
N GLY A 278 12.17 -2.21 -16.36
CA GLY A 278 10.84 -2.60 -16.78
C GLY A 278 10.64 -4.12 -16.77
N CYS A 279 11.68 -4.90 -17.05
CA CYS A 279 11.65 -6.35 -16.80
C CYS A 279 11.43 -6.67 -15.31
N ARG A 280 12.21 -6.05 -14.42
CA ARG A 280 12.13 -6.27 -12.96
C ARG A 280 10.74 -5.92 -12.43
N ILE A 281 10.21 -4.75 -12.77
CA ILE A 281 8.88 -4.28 -12.37
C ILE A 281 7.81 -5.29 -12.76
N ARG A 282 7.75 -5.66 -14.04
CA ARG A 282 6.73 -6.59 -14.57
C ARG A 282 6.80 -7.96 -13.90
N VAL A 283 8.00 -8.53 -13.75
CA VAL A 283 8.18 -9.86 -13.14
C VAL A 283 7.84 -9.83 -11.65
N SER A 284 8.18 -8.75 -10.94
CA SER A 284 7.79 -8.53 -9.54
C SER A 284 6.28 -8.44 -9.36
N HIS A 285 5.57 -7.62 -10.15
CA HIS A 285 4.11 -7.49 -10.05
C HIS A 285 3.39 -8.82 -10.33
N GLU A 286 3.84 -9.57 -11.35
CA GLU A 286 3.25 -10.87 -11.64
C GLU A 286 3.46 -11.86 -10.49
N HIS A 287 4.62 -11.83 -9.85
CA HIS A 287 4.88 -12.67 -8.68
C HIS A 287 4.06 -12.26 -7.46
N VAL A 288 3.88 -10.95 -7.22
CA VAL A 288 3.00 -10.43 -6.18
C VAL A 288 1.58 -10.95 -6.37
N ARG A 289 1.04 -10.90 -7.60
CA ARG A 289 -0.29 -11.46 -7.89
C ARG A 289 -0.38 -12.95 -7.55
N VAL A 290 0.66 -13.73 -7.87
CA VAL A 290 0.72 -15.15 -7.53
C VAL A 290 0.74 -15.39 -6.01
N ILE A 291 1.42 -14.54 -5.24
CA ILE A 291 1.42 -14.64 -3.77
C ILE A 291 0.05 -14.23 -3.20
N SER A 292 -0.45 -13.06 -3.59
CA SER A 292 -1.67 -12.45 -3.06
C SER A 292 -2.95 -13.23 -3.41
N GLN A 293 -2.96 -13.96 -4.53
CA GLN A 293 -4.10 -14.80 -4.93
C GLN A 293 -4.12 -16.16 -4.22
N ARG A 294 -3.09 -16.52 -3.45
CA ARG A 294 -3.13 -17.77 -2.67
C ARG A 294 -4.26 -17.71 -1.64
N PRO A 295 -4.98 -18.82 -1.41
CA PRO A 295 -6.02 -18.84 -0.40
C PRO A 295 -5.48 -18.38 0.95
N ILE A 296 -6.04 -17.28 1.47
CA ILE A 296 -5.81 -16.78 2.82
C ILE A 296 -6.33 -17.86 3.78
N GLY A 297 -5.49 -18.82 4.16
CA GLY A 297 -5.86 -19.93 5.06
C GLY A 297 -5.54 -21.35 4.58
N GLY A 298 -4.68 -21.56 3.59
CA GLY A 298 -4.11 -22.89 3.36
C GLY A 298 -3.11 -23.27 4.46
N HIS A 299 -3.56 -23.94 5.52
CA HIS A 299 -2.64 -24.60 6.45
C HIS A 299 -1.67 -25.48 5.65
N PRO A 300 -0.33 -25.43 5.89
CA PRO A 300 0.47 -26.60 5.56
C PRO A 300 -0.10 -27.77 6.37
N PRO A 301 -0.24 -28.98 5.79
CA PRO A 301 -0.69 -30.14 6.55
C PRO A 301 0.22 -30.24 7.76
N VAL A 302 -0.37 -30.17 8.95
CA VAL A 302 0.30 -30.53 10.19
C VAL A 302 0.85 -31.92 9.94
N HIS A 303 2.18 -32.04 9.83
CA HIS A 303 2.81 -33.34 9.85
C HIS A 303 2.35 -34.01 11.14
N ALA A 304 1.47 -34.99 11.00
CA ALA A 304 1.08 -35.87 12.07
C ALA A 304 2.36 -36.52 12.58
N GLY A 305 2.89 -35.96 13.66
CA GLY A 305 3.95 -36.57 14.44
C GLY A 305 3.50 -37.96 14.82
N ARG A 306 4.29 -38.94 14.37
CA ARG A 306 4.14 -40.35 14.67
C ARG A 306 4.05 -40.56 16.18
N ARG A 307 3.14 -41.46 16.57
CA ARG A 307 3.20 -42.16 17.86
C ARG A 307 4.49 -42.97 17.96
#